data_AF-A0A3P8SXD0-F1
#
_entry.id   AF-A0A3P8SXD0-F1
#
_cell.length_a   1.000
_cell.length_b   1.000
_cell.length_c   1.000
_cell.angle_alpha   90.00
_cell.angle_beta   90.00
_cell.angle_gamma   90.00
#
_symmetry.space_group_name_H-M   'P 1'
#
loop_
_entity.id
_entity.type
_entity.pdbx_description
1 polymer ?
#
loop_
_entity_poly.entity_id
_entity_poly.type
_entity_poly.pdbx_seq_one_letter_code
_entity_poly.pdbx_strand_id
1 'polypeptide(L)'
;MSTQAPSFTQPLQSVVALEGSAAMFQAQVSGSPVPEVSWFRDGQVLSAAALPGVQISFSDGRAVLRIPAVTAAHSGRFSVRATNGTGQATSTAELLVTAETAPPSFVQRLQSQTVRQGSQVRLDVRVTGIPTPVVKFYREGAEIQSSADFRILQDRDLYSLLIAEAFPEDSGTYSVTAANSSGRATSTAELLVQGEEAVPAKKTKTVISPRQPRGDKVGHRGDKVGNRGDKKGHNSKDSFSLQVV
;
A
#
# COMPACT_ATOMS: atom_id res chain seq x y z
N MET A 1 31.75 27.47 -56.03
CA MET A 1 30.95 26.88 -54.93
C MET A 1 30.06 27.98 -54.37
N SER A 2 28.75 27.78 -54.30
CA SER A 2 27.85 28.75 -53.64
C SER A 2 27.98 28.60 -52.13
N THR A 3 28.14 29.71 -51.43
CA THR A 3 28.15 29.76 -49.97
C THR A 3 26.74 29.99 -49.44
N GLN A 4 26.42 29.43 -48.29
CA GLN A 4 25.09 29.48 -47.67
C GLN A 4 25.21 29.63 -46.16
N ALA A 5 24.52 30.63 -45.60
CA ALA A 5 24.44 30.84 -44.16
C ALA A 5 23.81 29.64 -43.46
N PRO A 6 24.21 29.32 -42.21
CA PRO A 6 23.64 28.19 -41.50
C PRO A 6 22.14 28.38 -41.28
N SER A 7 21.36 27.32 -41.41
CA SER A 7 19.93 27.34 -41.09
C SER A 7 19.46 25.99 -40.54
N PHE A 8 18.44 26.02 -39.68
CA PHE A 8 17.87 24.81 -39.09
C PHE A 8 16.67 24.32 -39.93
N THR A 9 16.85 23.26 -40.69
CA THR A 9 15.75 22.61 -41.42
C THR A 9 14.85 21.80 -40.50
N GLN A 10 15.39 21.37 -39.34
CA GLN A 10 14.62 20.88 -38.22
C GLN A 10 15.17 21.53 -36.93
N PRO A 11 14.44 22.47 -36.30
CA PRO A 11 14.87 23.09 -35.06
C PRO A 11 14.76 22.13 -33.87
N LEU A 12 15.36 22.51 -32.75
CA LEU A 12 15.17 21.82 -31.47
C LEU A 12 13.68 21.83 -31.06
N GLN A 13 13.28 20.79 -30.35
CA GLN A 13 11.98 20.69 -29.68
C GLN A 13 12.20 20.55 -28.19
N SER A 14 11.31 21.14 -27.37
CA SER A 14 11.34 20.97 -25.92
C SER A 14 11.08 19.52 -25.54
N VAL A 15 11.75 19.08 -24.47
CA VAL A 15 11.71 17.69 -23.98
C VAL A 15 11.22 17.69 -22.54
N VAL A 16 10.26 16.81 -22.25
CA VAL A 16 9.88 16.45 -20.88
C VAL A 16 10.46 15.07 -20.60
N ALA A 17 11.25 14.95 -19.54
CA ALA A 17 11.93 13.70 -19.18
C ALA A 17 11.70 13.36 -17.72
N LEU A 18 11.58 12.07 -17.40
CA LEU A 18 11.54 11.60 -16.03
C LEU A 18 12.94 11.68 -15.42
N GLU A 19 13.05 12.07 -14.15
CA GLU A 19 14.32 12.01 -13.43
C GLU A 19 14.95 10.61 -13.52
N GLY A 20 16.26 10.55 -13.78
CA GLY A 20 17.03 9.33 -14.05
C GLY A 20 16.95 8.81 -15.49
N SER A 21 15.99 9.26 -16.31
CA SER A 21 15.87 8.84 -17.72
C SER A 21 16.83 9.60 -18.64
N ALA A 22 16.98 9.13 -19.89
CA ALA A 22 17.78 9.83 -20.88
C ALA A 22 16.96 10.95 -21.56
N ALA A 23 17.57 12.13 -21.72
CA ALA A 23 17.04 13.19 -22.58
C ALA A 23 17.91 13.38 -23.83
N MET A 24 17.28 13.66 -24.97
CA MET A 24 17.98 13.88 -26.24
C MET A 24 17.41 15.11 -26.96
N PHE A 25 18.29 16.06 -27.25
CA PHE A 25 18.03 17.15 -28.17
C PHE A 25 18.64 16.83 -29.54
N GLN A 26 17.89 17.12 -30.59
CA GLN A 26 18.33 16.92 -31.96
C GLN A 26 17.87 18.09 -32.84
N ALA A 27 18.76 18.55 -33.71
CA ALA A 27 18.43 19.49 -34.78
C ALA A 27 19.07 19.07 -36.10
N GLN A 28 18.44 19.43 -37.21
CA GLN A 28 19.01 19.30 -38.55
C GLN A 28 19.47 20.67 -39.04
N VAL A 29 20.76 20.75 -39.39
CA VAL A 29 21.49 21.97 -39.77
C VAL A 29 21.89 21.85 -41.23
N SER A 30 21.71 22.93 -41.98
CA SER A 30 22.23 23.14 -43.34
C SER A 30 23.15 24.35 -43.37
N GLY A 31 24.05 24.42 -44.35
CA GLY A 31 25.00 25.53 -44.54
C GLY A 31 26.19 25.10 -45.38
N SER A 32 26.79 26.05 -46.11
CA SER A 32 27.95 25.83 -46.98
C SER A 32 28.95 27.00 -46.84
N PRO A 33 30.19 26.79 -46.36
CA PRO A 33 30.76 25.53 -45.87
C PRO A 33 29.99 24.92 -44.67
N VAL A 34 30.24 23.63 -44.40
CA VAL A 34 29.61 22.91 -43.27
C VAL A 34 29.85 23.72 -41.98
N PRO A 35 28.78 24.09 -41.26
CA PRO A 35 28.91 24.95 -40.10
C PRO A 35 29.52 24.21 -38.90
N GLU A 36 30.25 24.95 -38.07
CA GLU A 36 30.62 24.51 -36.74
C GLU A 36 29.42 24.62 -35.80
N VAL A 37 29.21 23.61 -34.96
CA VAL A 37 28.09 23.55 -34.02
C VAL A 37 28.59 23.65 -32.58
N SER A 38 27.96 24.53 -31.80
CA SER A 38 28.20 24.69 -30.37
C SER A 38 26.90 24.62 -29.59
N TRP A 39 26.92 23.92 -28.46
CA TRP A 39 25.78 23.82 -27.55
C TRP A 39 25.91 24.80 -26.39
N PHE A 40 24.76 25.27 -25.90
CA PHE A 40 24.65 26.22 -24.81
C PHE A 40 23.59 25.75 -23.83
N ARG A 41 23.84 26.04 -22.56
CA ARG A 41 22.86 25.91 -21.49
C ARG A 41 22.74 27.24 -20.78
N ASP A 42 21.52 27.77 -20.70
CA ASP A 42 21.21 29.06 -20.06
C ASP A 42 22.13 30.21 -20.55
N GLY A 43 22.49 30.16 -21.84
CA GLY A 43 23.36 31.15 -22.50
C GLY A 43 24.86 30.90 -22.36
N GLN A 44 25.31 29.94 -21.54
CA GLN A 44 26.72 29.59 -21.38
C GLN A 44 27.08 28.41 -22.27
N VAL A 45 28.32 28.40 -22.81
CA VAL A 45 28.81 27.28 -23.63
C VAL A 45 28.79 26.01 -22.80
N LEU A 46 28.15 24.97 -23.34
CA LEU A 46 28.07 23.68 -22.68
C LEU A 46 29.42 22.97 -22.78
N SER A 47 30.02 22.70 -21.63
CA SER A 47 31.26 21.93 -21.50
C SER A 47 31.01 20.60 -20.80
N ALA A 48 31.90 19.63 -20.98
CA ALA A 48 31.83 18.36 -20.26
C ALA A 48 31.92 18.52 -18.73
N ALA A 49 32.51 19.62 -18.24
CA ALA A 49 32.55 19.95 -16.82
C ALA A 49 31.20 20.51 -16.32
N ALA A 50 30.52 21.32 -17.13
CA ALA A 50 29.20 21.88 -16.79
C ALA A 50 28.08 20.84 -16.82
N LEU A 51 28.24 19.77 -17.61
CA LEU A 51 27.31 18.65 -17.64
C LEU A 51 28.07 17.31 -17.83
N PRO A 52 28.53 16.69 -16.73
CA PRO A 52 29.28 15.43 -16.79
C PRO A 52 28.50 14.33 -17.51
N GLY A 53 29.20 13.58 -18.39
CA GLY A 53 28.61 12.46 -19.12
C GLY A 53 27.69 12.86 -20.30
N VAL A 54 27.59 14.15 -20.63
CA VAL A 54 26.91 14.60 -21.85
C VAL A 54 27.57 14.03 -23.10
N GLN A 55 26.76 13.58 -24.06
CA GLN A 55 27.20 13.06 -25.33
C GLN A 55 26.77 14.02 -26.43
N ILE A 56 27.73 14.62 -27.13
CA ILE A 56 27.48 15.58 -28.21
C ILE A 56 28.06 15.01 -29.51
N SER A 57 27.29 15.07 -30.59
CA SER A 57 27.77 14.67 -31.92
C SER A 57 27.21 15.59 -33.00
N PHE A 58 27.98 15.78 -34.06
CA PHE A 58 27.53 16.46 -35.27
C PHE A 58 28.06 15.72 -36.49
N SER A 59 27.15 15.12 -37.26
CA SER A 59 27.47 14.37 -38.49
C SER A 59 26.31 14.50 -39.46
N ASP A 60 26.59 14.60 -40.76
CA ASP A 60 25.57 14.67 -41.81
C ASP A 60 24.49 15.75 -41.57
N GLY A 61 24.91 16.90 -41.04
CA GLY A 61 24.02 18.00 -40.66
C GLY A 61 23.17 17.74 -39.41
N ARG A 62 23.25 16.56 -38.80
CA ARG A 62 22.50 16.20 -37.59
C ARG A 62 23.30 16.55 -36.34
N ALA A 63 22.86 17.57 -35.61
CA ALA A 63 23.40 17.94 -34.31
C ALA A 63 22.61 17.24 -33.20
N VAL A 64 23.30 16.49 -32.33
CA VAL A 64 22.69 15.75 -31.22
C VAL A 64 23.39 16.09 -29.91
N LEU A 65 22.59 16.28 -28.86
CA LEU A 65 23.02 16.32 -27.46
C LEU A 65 22.18 15.32 -26.69
N ARG A 66 22.84 14.37 -26.03
CA ARG A 66 22.20 13.36 -25.18
C ARG A 66 22.73 13.44 -23.76
N ILE A 67 21.80 13.46 -22.81
CA ILE A 67 22.05 13.38 -21.37
C ILE A 67 21.57 11.99 -20.93
N PRO A 68 22.46 11.03 -20.60
CA PRO A 68 22.05 9.65 -20.33
C PRO A 68 21.14 9.47 -19.12
N ALA A 69 21.32 10.28 -18.07
CA ALA A 69 20.51 10.29 -16.87
C ALA A 69 20.27 11.74 -16.43
N VAL A 70 19.04 12.22 -16.53
CA VAL A 70 18.69 13.58 -16.14
C VAL A 70 18.44 13.68 -14.64
N THR A 71 18.78 14.82 -14.04
CA THR A 71 18.39 15.18 -12.67
C THR A 71 17.51 16.43 -12.71
N ALA A 72 16.78 16.74 -11.64
CA ALA A 72 16.02 17.99 -11.56
C ALA A 72 16.88 19.23 -11.91
N ALA A 73 18.16 19.21 -11.53
CA ALA A 73 19.15 20.26 -11.81
C ALA A 73 19.59 20.36 -13.27
N HIS A 74 19.15 19.47 -14.18
CA HIS A 74 19.37 19.59 -15.62
C HIS A 74 18.27 20.35 -16.34
N SER A 75 17.13 20.63 -15.67
CA SER A 75 16.07 21.46 -16.25
C SER A 75 16.61 22.83 -16.63
N GLY A 76 16.08 23.40 -17.70
CA GLY A 76 16.50 24.72 -18.18
C GLY A 76 16.56 24.79 -19.70
N ARG A 77 17.17 25.87 -20.18
CA ARG A 77 17.17 26.20 -21.62
C ARG A 77 18.41 25.66 -22.29
N PHE A 78 18.22 24.89 -23.36
CA PHE A 78 19.29 24.41 -24.23
C PHE A 78 19.21 25.10 -25.58
N SER A 79 20.36 25.53 -26.08
CA SER A 79 20.46 26.12 -27.42
C SER A 79 21.58 25.45 -28.20
N VAL A 80 21.37 25.29 -29.50
CA VAL A 80 22.40 24.87 -30.46
C VAL A 80 22.65 26.01 -31.44
N ARG A 81 23.92 26.31 -31.67
CA ARG A 81 24.36 27.43 -32.51
C ARG A 81 25.23 26.89 -33.63
N ALA A 82 24.86 27.19 -34.87
CA ALA A 82 25.60 26.82 -36.07
C ALA A 82 26.23 28.07 -36.68
N THR A 83 27.54 28.03 -36.97
CA THR A 83 28.30 29.17 -37.50
C THR A 83 29.19 28.76 -38.67
N ASN A 84 29.21 29.57 -39.72
CA ASN A 84 30.21 29.49 -40.78
C ASN A 84 30.61 30.92 -41.24
N GLY A 85 31.51 31.04 -42.21
CA GLY A 85 31.98 32.35 -42.71
C GLY A 85 30.92 33.27 -43.32
N THR A 86 29.69 32.78 -43.53
CA THR A 86 28.58 33.57 -44.10
C THR A 86 27.50 33.94 -43.10
N GLY A 87 27.54 33.41 -41.88
CA GLY A 87 26.58 33.78 -40.86
C GLY A 87 26.45 32.78 -39.71
N GLN A 88 25.39 32.97 -38.94
CA GLN A 88 25.08 32.18 -37.75
C GLN A 88 23.58 31.97 -37.62
N ALA A 89 23.18 30.79 -37.14
CA ALA A 89 21.83 30.51 -36.71
C ALA A 89 21.84 29.88 -35.32
N THR A 90 20.77 30.11 -34.56
CA THR A 90 20.56 29.48 -33.24
C THR A 90 19.18 28.85 -33.18
N SER A 91 19.08 27.66 -32.61
CA SER A 91 17.83 27.01 -32.24
C SER A 91 17.82 26.75 -30.73
N THR A 92 16.66 26.90 -30.09
CA THR A 92 16.52 26.84 -28.63
C THR A 92 15.33 25.99 -28.24
N ALA A 93 15.45 25.22 -27.17
CA ALA A 93 14.39 24.42 -26.58
C ALA A 93 14.58 24.30 -25.05
N GLU A 94 13.56 23.79 -24.37
CA GLU A 94 13.58 23.60 -22.92
C GLU A 94 13.63 22.12 -22.56
N LEU A 95 14.39 21.80 -21.51
CA LEU A 95 14.30 20.52 -20.81
C LEU A 95 13.52 20.73 -19.52
N LEU A 96 12.43 19.99 -19.35
CA LEU A 96 11.71 19.88 -18.09
C LEU A 96 11.91 18.47 -17.53
N VAL A 97 12.58 18.37 -16.39
CA VAL A 97 12.75 17.09 -15.69
C VAL A 97 11.68 16.97 -14.62
N THR A 98 10.84 15.94 -14.73
CA THR A 98 9.77 15.65 -13.78
C THR A 98 10.15 14.47 -12.88
N ALA A 99 9.77 14.51 -11.61
CA ALA A 99 9.89 13.35 -10.73
C ALA A 99 8.82 12.29 -11.04
N GLU A 100 9.09 11.04 -10.71
CA GLU A 100 8.07 9.99 -10.72
C GLU A 100 7.04 10.27 -9.64
N THR A 101 5.76 10.16 -9.99
CA THR A 101 4.67 10.29 -9.03
C THR A 101 3.58 9.27 -9.33
N ALA A 102 2.90 8.82 -8.29
CA ALA A 102 1.81 7.87 -8.37
C ALA A 102 0.78 8.19 -7.28
N PRO A 103 -0.52 8.29 -7.60
CA PRO A 103 -1.55 8.47 -6.59
C PRO A 103 -1.59 7.26 -5.64
N PRO A 104 -2.14 7.42 -4.42
CA PRO A 104 -2.23 6.33 -3.48
C PRO A 104 -3.13 5.20 -4.01
N SER A 105 -2.75 3.95 -3.77
CA SER A 105 -3.54 2.78 -4.14
C SER A 105 -3.52 1.73 -3.03
N PHE A 106 -4.67 1.13 -2.76
CA PHE A 106 -4.81 0.04 -1.78
C PHE A 106 -4.59 -1.31 -2.46
N VAL A 107 -3.40 -1.89 -2.27
CA VAL A 107 -3.07 -3.25 -2.71
C VAL A 107 -3.77 -4.29 -1.84
N GLN A 108 -3.88 -4.01 -0.54
CA GLN A 108 -4.75 -4.73 0.38
C GLN A 108 -5.74 -3.72 0.97
N ARG A 109 -7.03 -4.02 0.80
CA ARG A 109 -8.13 -3.21 1.30
C ARG A 109 -8.58 -3.72 2.66
N LEU A 110 -9.31 -2.86 3.40
CA LEU A 110 -10.01 -3.27 4.60
C LEU A 110 -11.00 -4.39 4.28
N GLN A 111 -11.20 -5.30 5.22
CA GLN A 111 -12.17 -6.39 5.12
C GLN A 111 -13.15 -6.32 6.29
N SER A 112 -14.43 -6.50 6.00
CA SER A 112 -15.45 -6.55 7.05
C SER A 112 -15.27 -7.81 7.90
N GLN A 113 -15.55 -7.70 9.19
CA GLN A 113 -15.38 -8.79 10.14
C GLN A 113 -16.45 -8.77 11.23
N THR A 114 -16.85 -9.97 11.65
CA THR A 114 -17.72 -10.18 12.80
C THR A 114 -16.95 -10.91 13.88
N VAL A 115 -16.85 -10.34 15.07
CA VAL A 115 -16.10 -10.89 16.20
C VAL A 115 -16.97 -10.95 17.44
N ARG A 116 -16.52 -11.66 18.47
CA ARG A 116 -17.18 -11.66 19.79
C ARG A 116 -16.62 -10.55 20.66
N GLN A 117 -17.43 -10.06 21.59
CA GLN A 117 -16.99 -9.13 22.62
C GLN A 117 -15.73 -9.63 23.33
N GLY A 118 -14.79 -8.72 23.62
CA GLY A 118 -13.49 -8.99 24.23
C GLY A 118 -12.42 -9.53 23.26
N SER A 119 -12.76 -9.75 21.99
CA SER A 119 -11.77 -10.19 20.99
C SER A 119 -10.84 -9.04 20.60
N GLN A 120 -9.55 -9.32 20.45
CA GLN A 120 -8.62 -8.40 19.79
C GLN A 120 -8.92 -8.35 18.29
N VAL A 121 -8.98 -7.15 17.72
CA VAL A 121 -9.26 -6.91 16.29
C VAL A 121 -8.06 -6.27 15.62
N ARG A 122 -7.78 -6.67 14.38
CA ARG A 122 -6.76 -6.07 13.54
C ARG A 122 -7.31 -5.80 12.14
N LEU A 123 -7.34 -4.53 11.76
CA LEU A 123 -7.77 -4.08 10.44
C LEU A 123 -6.56 -3.63 9.63
N ASP A 124 -6.19 -4.44 8.64
CA ASP A 124 -4.96 -4.26 7.86
C ASP A 124 -5.22 -3.72 6.46
N VAL A 125 -4.37 -2.79 6.02
CA VAL A 125 -4.29 -2.33 4.64
C VAL A 125 -2.85 -2.23 4.16
N ARG A 126 -2.66 -2.42 2.86
CA ARG A 126 -1.39 -2.14 2.18
C ARG A 126 -1.56 -1.03 1.18
N VAL A 127 -0.74 0.00 1.29
CA VAL A 127 -0.86 1.22 0.50
C VAL A 127 0.44 1.48 -0.27
N THR A 128 0.31 1.70 -1.57
CA THR A 128 1.39 2.19 -2.44
C THR A 128 1.10 3.63 -2.86
N GLY A 129 2.13 4.35 -3.30
CA GLY A 129 2.02 5.72 -3.81
C GLY A 129 3.37 6.43 -3.78
N ILE A 130 3.55 7.39 -4.70
CA ILE A 130 4.78 8.20 -4.80
C ILE A 130 4.37 9.67 -4.91
N PRO A 131 4.74 10.53 -3.94
CA PRO A 131 5.45 10.23 -2.68
C PRO A 131 4.67 9.30 -1.74
N THR A 132 5.34 8.76 -0.72
CA THR A 132 4.72 7.89 0.29
C THR A 132 3.45 8.53 0.87
N PRO A 133 2.29 7.88 0.77
CA PRO A 133 1.03 8.47 1.22
C PRO A 133 0.96 8.64 2.73
N VAL A 134 0.29 9.71 3.17
CA VAL A 134 -0.17 9.85 4.55
C VAL A 134 -1.44 9.02 4.71
N VAL A 135 -1.45 8.11 5.68
CA VAL A 135 -2.56 7.18 5.95
C VAL A 135 -3.24 7.52 7.26
N LYS A 136 -4.57 7.58 7.26
CA LYS A 136 -5.41 7.90 8.42
C LYS A 136 -6.61 6.96 8.50
N PHE A 137 -6.93 6.49 9.70
CA PHE A 137 -8.10 5.65 9.97
C PHE A 137 -9.23 6.48 10.58
N TYR A 138 -10.47 6.06 10.32
CA TYR A 138 -11.68 6.72 10.76
C TYR A 138 -12.71 5.67 11.19
N ARG A 139 -13.51 6.01 12.21
CA ARG A 139 -14.71 5.26 12.61
C ARG A 139 -15.91 6.18 12.47
N GLU A 140 -16.89 5.78 11.66
CA GLU A 140 -18.10 6.58 11.39
C GLU A 140 -17.78 8.03 10.95
N GLY A 141 -16.69 8.21 10.20
CA GLY A 141 -16.22 9.52 9.73
C GLY A 141 -15.38 10.33 10.71
N ALA A 142 -15.26 9.92 11.98
CA ALA A 142 -14.36 10.55 12.95
C ALA A 142 -12.95 9.95 12.87
N GLU A 143 -11.91 10.79 12.81
CA GLU A 143 -10.51 10.34 12.75
C GLU A 143 -10.12 9.63 14.04
N ILE A 144 -9.58 8.41 13.92
CA ILE A 144 -9.11 7.63 15.05
C ILE A 144 -7.69 8.09 15.39
N GLN A 145 -7.50 8.53 16.63
CA GLN A 145 -6.18 8.82 17.18
C GLN A 145 -5.66 7.59 17.91
N SER A 146 -4.34 7.41 17.93
CA SER A 146 -3.74 6.32 18.69
C SER A 146 -3.95 6.52 20.20
N SER A 147 -4.41 5.47 20.88
CA SER A 147 -4.72 5.39 22.30
C SER A 147 -4.36 4.00 22.86
N ALA A 148 -4.73 3.71 24.11
CA ALA A 148 -4.56 2.38 24.70
C ALA A 148 -5.44 1.34 23.99
N ASP A 149 -6.67 1.73 23.64
CA ASP A 149 -7.70 0.86 23.04
C ASP A 149 -7.50 0.73 21.53
N PHE A 150 -7.10 1.81 20.85
CA PHE A 150 -6.87 1.86 19.40
C PHE A 150 -5.40 2.16 19.09
N ARG A 151 -4.67 1.22 18.48
CA ARG A 151 -3.27 1.45 18.08
C ARG A 151 -3.13 1.43 16.57
N ILE A 152 -2.54 2.48 16.02
CA ILE A 152 -2.18 2.52 14.60
C ILE A 152 -0.70 2.14 14.48
N LEU A 153 -0.43 1.09 13.72
CA LEU A 153 0.91 0.57 13.47
C LEU A 153 1.24 0.73 11.98
N GLN A 154 2.51 1.02 11.69
CA GLN A 154 3.03 1.08 10.33
C GLN A 154 4.29 0.21 10.23
N ASP A 155 4.32 -0.65 9.22
CA ASP A 155 5.50 -1.37 8.76
C ASP A 155 5.58 -1.29 7.23
N ARG A 156 6.49 -0.44 6.71
CA ARG A 156 6.63 -0.15 5.28
C ARG A 156 5.30 0.29 4.64
N ASP A 157 4.73 -0.56 3.78
CA ASP A 157 3.48 -0.37 3.06
C ASP A 157 2.26 -0.87 3.84
N LEU A 158 2.45 -1.64 4.92
CA LEU A 158 1.40 -2.19 5.77
C LEU A 158 1.03 -1.21 6.88
N TYR A 159 -0.26 -0.91 6.97
CA TYR A 159 -0.86 -0.12 8.04
C TYR A 159 -1.93 -0.95 8.73
N SER A 160 -1.88 -0.94 10.06
CA SER A 160 -2.78 -1.75 10.90
C SER A 160 -3.45 -0.88 11.93
N LEU A 161 -4.78 -0.94 12.00
CA LEU A 161 -5.52 -0.48 13.17
C LEU A 161 -5.80 -1.68 14.08
N LEU A 162 -5.23 -1.65 15.27
CA LEU A 162 -5.44 -2.64 16.31
C LEU A 162 -6.45 -2.13 17.34
N ILE A 163 -7.49 -2.90 17.59
CA ILE A 163 -8.41 -2.70 18.72
C ILE A 163 -8.06 -3.75 19.75
N ALA A 164 -7.60 -3.33 20.93
CA ALA A 164 -7.06 -4.24 21.95
C ALA A 164 -8.12 -5.24 22.42
N GLU A 165 -9.30 -4.75 22.76
CA GLU A 165 -10.48 -5.53 23.13
C GLU A 165 -11.71 -4.87 22.51
N ALA A 166 -12.46 -5.62 21.70
CA ALA A 166 -13.62 -5.10 20.99
C ALA A 166 -14.90 -5.22 21.82
N PHE A 167 -15.67 -4.14 21.95
CA PHE A 167 -16.98 -4.12 22.60
C PHE A 167 -18.11 -3.80 21.60
N PRO A 168 -19.39 -4.08 21.92
CA PRO A 168 -20.51 -3.78 21.02
C PRO A 168 -20.51 -2.35 20.45
N GLU A 169 -20.11 -1.36 21.26
CA GLU A 169 -19.95 0.06 20.91
C GLU A 169 -18.83 0.36 19.91
N ASP A 170 -17.91 -0.59 19.68
CA ASP A 170 -16.87 -0.46 18.66
C ASP A 170 -17.34 -0.91 17.28
N SER A 171 -18.55 -1.47 17.19
CA SER A 171 -19.17 -1.82 15.91
C SER A 171 -19.41 -0.58 15.06
N GLY A 172 -19.38 -0.74 13.74
CA GLY A 172 -19.70 0.30 12.77
C GLY A 172 -18.76 0.31 11.58
N THR A 173 -18.89 1.35 10.77
CA THR A 173 -18.09 1.51 9.55
C THR A 173 -16.71 2.07 9.89
N TYR A 174 -15.68 1.28 9.59
CA TYR A 174 -14.29 1.72 9.61
C TYR A 174 -13.86 2.11 8.21
N SER A 175 -13.11 3.20 8.11
CA SER A 175 -12.51 3.62 6.85
C SER A 175 -11.07 4.05 7.02
N VAL A 176 -10.31 3.97 5.93
CA VAL A 176 -8.94 4.43 5.88
C VAL A 176 -8.74 5.24 4.62
N THR A 177 -8.13 6.42 4.78
CA THR A 177 -7.77 7.31 3.68
C THR A 177 -6.26 7.35 3.53
N ALA A 178 -5.80 7.27 2.29
CA ALA A 178 -4.41 7.48 1.92
C ALA A 178 -4.32 8.68 0.96
N ALA A 179 -3.41 9.63 1.22
CA ALA A 179 -3.27 10.84 0.41
C ALA A 179 -1.80 11.21 0.17
N ASN A 180 -1.47 11.64 -1.04
CA ASN A 180 -0.21 12.29 -1.39
C ASN A 180 -0.47 13.46 -2.36
N SER A 181 0.60 14.10 -2.88
CA SER A 181 0.49 15.22 -3.83
C SER A 181 -0.19 14.87 -5.16
N SER A 182 -0.23 13.57 -5.51
CA SER A 182 -0.78 13.09 -6.78
C SER A 182 -2.21 12.55 -6.65
N GLY A 183 -2.76 12.43 -5.44
CA GLY A 183 -4.15 12.05 -5.25
C GLY A 183 -4.51 11.53 -3.87
N ARG A 184 -5.70 10.93 -3.79
CA ARG A 184 -6.27 10.33 -2.58
C ARG A 184 -7.03 9.06 -2.93
N ALA A 185 -6.96 8.06 -2.06
CA ALA A 185 -7.77 6.85 -2.11
C ALA A 185 -8.41 6.57 -0.74
N THR A 186 -9.53 5.84 -0.74
CA THR A 186 -10.24 5.41 0.47
C THR A 186 -10.60 3.93 0.40
N SER A 187 -10.54 3.24 1.54
CA SER A 187 -11.11 1.89 1.73
C SER A 187 -12.04 1.89 2.93
N THR A 188 -13.10 1.09 2.89
CA THR A 188 -14.12 0.98 3.96
C THR A 188 -14.38 -0.49 4.29
N ALA A 189 -14.77 -0.78 5.53
CA ALA A 189 -15.22 -2.09 6.00
C ALA A 189 -16.14 -1.94 7.20
N GLU A 190 -16.95 -2.96 7.46
CA GLU A 190 -17.84 -3.05 8.61
C GLU A 190 -17.24 -3.94 9.70
N LEU A 191 -17.21 -3.45 10.94
CA LEU A 191 -16.93 -4.26 12.12
C LEU A 191 -18.23 -4.52 12.88
N LEU A 192 -18.54 -5.78 13.14
CA LEU A 192 -19.64 -6.17 14.01
C LEU A 192 -19.10 -6.92 15.22
N VAL A 193 -19.40 -6.42 16.42
CA VAL A 193 -19.02 -7.07 17.68
C VAL A 193 -20.26 -7.67 18.34
N GLN A 194 -20.31 -8.99 18.41
CA GLN A 194 -21.40 -9.75 19.02
C GLN A 194 -21.22 -9.76 20.54
N GLY A 195 -22.20 -9.22 21.27
CA GLY A 195 -22.27 -9.30 22.72
C GLY A 195 -22.46 -10.74 23.22
N GLU A 196 -22.29 -10.94 24.53
CA GLU A 196 -22.52 -12.23 25.16
C GLU A 196 -23.98 -12.67 25.02
N GLU A 197 -24.24 -13.84 24.43
CA GLU A 197 -25.58 -14.38 24.32
C GLU A 197 -26.10 -14.70 25.73
N ALA A 198 -27.15 -14.01 26.17
CA ALA A 198 -27.76 -14.29 27.47
C ALA A 198 -28.30 -15.72 27.47
N VAL A 199 -27.60 -16.64 28.16
CA VAL A 199 -28.09 -18.01 28.34
C VAL A 199 -29.46 -17.93 29.02
N PRO A 200 -30.56 -18.40 28.40
CA PRO A 200 -31.86 -18.33 29.03
C PRO A 200 -31.84 -19.17 30.31
N ALA A 201 -32.06 -18.51 31.45
CA ALA A 201 -32.14 -19.17 32.75
C ALA A 201 -33.21 -20.27 32.70
N LYS A 202 -32.79 -21.54 32.77
CA LYS A 202 -33.70 -22.67 32.94
C LYS A 202 -34.47 -22.46 34.25
N LYS A 203 -35.77 -22.18 34.18
CA LYS A 203 -36.67 -22.17 35.34
C LYS A 203 -36.74 -23.59 35.90
N THR A 204 -35.93 -23.90 36.92
CA THR A 204 -36.05 -25.16 37.66
C THR A 204 -37.37 -25.12 38.44
N LYS A 205 -38.40 -25.86 37.98
CA LYS A 205 -39.60 -26.12 38.77
C LYS A 205 -39.21 -26.98 39.97
N THR A 206 -39.13 -26.39 41.15
CA THR A 206 -39.08 -27.11 42.42
C THR A 206 -40.37 -27.93 42.57
N VAL A 207 -40.28 -29.23 42.35
CA VAL A 207 -41.36 -30.17 42.72
C VAL A 207 -41.24 -30.40 44.22
N ILE A 208 -42.12 -29.77 44.99
CA ILE A 208 -42.30 -30.08 46.41
C ILE A 208 -43.19 -31.32 46.47
N SER A 209 -42.62 -32.48 46.81
CA SER A 209 -43.36 -33.71 47.07
C SER A 209 -44.10 -33.61 48.42
N PRO A 210 -45.39 -33.99 48.53
CA PRO A 210 -46.10 -34.02 49.81
C PRO A 210 -45.63 -35.18 50.69
N ARG A 211 -45.49 -34.93 52.00
CA ARG A 211 -45.26 -35.97 53.02
C ARG A 211 -46.52 -36.81 53.22
N GLN A 212 -46.41 -38.14 53.17
CA GLN A 212 -47.42 -39.07 53.69
C GLN A 212 -47.12 -39.48 55.15
N PRO A 213 -48.14 -39.62 56.01
CA PRO A 213 -47.95 -40.03 57.40
C PRO A 213 -47.83 -41.55 57.56
N ARG A 214 -47.09 -41.96 58.61
CA ARG A 214 -46.83 -43.36 59.00
C ARG A 214 -48.08 -43.98 59.64
N GLY A 215 -48.45 -45.17 59.18
CA GLY A 215 -49.38 -46.07 59.86
C GLY A 215 -48.65 -47.34 60.28
N ASP A 216 -48.76 -47.68 61.57
CA ASP A 216 -48.27 -48.93 62.16
C ASP A 216 -49.17 -50.12 61.79
N LYS A 217 -48.58 -51.31 61.55
CA LYS A 217 -48.83 -52.55 62.31
C LYS A 217 -48.23 -53.82 61.68
N VAL A 218 -47.54 -54.56 62.57
CA VAL A 218 -47.55 -56.01 62.84
C VAL A 218 -47.15 -56.98 61.73
N GLY A 219 -46.10 -57.75 62.00
CA GLY A 219 -45.65 -58.87 61.19
C GLY A 219 -46.06 -60.25 61.71
N HIS A 220 -45.98 -61.26 60.84
CA HIS A 220 -45.52 -62.61 61.21
C HIS A 220 -45.14 -63.45 59.98
N ARG A 221 -43.92 -64.01 60.07
CA ARG A 221 -43.37 -65.31 59.61
C ARG A 221 -43.81 -65.96 58.28
N GLY A 222 -42.81 -66.38 57.51
CA GLY A 222 -42.94 -67.50 56.56
C GLY A 222 -41.81 -67.62 55.53
N ASP A 223 -40.74 -68.33 55.90
CA ASP A 223 -40.00 -69.32 55.10
C ASP A 223 -39.42 -69.04 53.67
N LYS A 224 -38.07 -69.05 53.65
CA LYS A 224 -37.17 -70.01 52.94
C LYS A 224 -36.85 -69.88 51.43
N VAL A 225 -35.51 -69.89 51.20
CA VAL A 225 -34.68 -70.50 50.11
C VAL A 225 -34.40 -69.75 48.80
N GLY A 226 -33.08 -69.55 48.59
CA GLY A 226 -32.35 -69.73 47.31
C GLY A 226 -32.26 -68.49 46.41
N ASN A 227 -31.21 -68.22 45.64
CA ASN A 227 -29.90 -68.82 45.45
C ASN A 227 -29.01 -67.76 44.74
N ARG A 228 -27.70 -67.98 44.84
CA ARG A 228 -26.51 -67.42 44.18
C ARG A 228 -26.68 -66.71 42.81
N GLY A 229 -25.84 -65.68 42.59
CA GLY A 229 -25.55 -65.14 41.26
C GLY A 229 -24.58 -63.95 41.21
N ASP A 230 -23.32 -64.18 41.58
CA ASP A 230 -22.09 -63.50 41.10
C ASP A 230 -22.16 -63.07 39.61
N LYS A 231 -21.49 -62.07 39.03
CA LYS A 231 -20.24 -61.34 39.34
C LYS A 231 -20.01 -60.23 38.29
N LYS A 232 -19.19 -59.25 38.71
CA LYS A 232 -18.10 -58.55 38.00
C LYS A 232 -18.41 -57.58 36.85
N GLY A 233 -18.04 -56.32 37.13
CA GLY A 233 -17.54 -55.40 36.12
C GLY A 233 -16.13 -55.73 35.65
N HIS A 234 -15.74 -55.06 34.57
CA HIS A 234 -14.36 -54.85 34.17
C HIS A 234 -14.21 -53.42 33.62
N ASN A 235 -13.21 -52.76 34.18
CA ASN A 235 -12.70 -51.45 33.81
C ASN A 235 -11.71 -51.66 32.65
N SER A 236 -11.81 -50.87 31.58
CA SER A 236 -10.82 -50.85 30.50
C SER A 236 -10.02 -49.56 30.56
N LYS A 237 -8.72 -49.76 30.56
CA LYS A 237 -7.63 -48.80 30.66
C LYS A 237 -7.02 -48.57 29.28
N ASP A 238 -6.22 -47.51 29.21
CA ASP A 238 -5.04 -47.31 28.34
C ASP A 238 -5.31 -47.00 26.85
N SER A 239 -5.01 -45.78 26.39
CA SER A 239 -3.68 -45.24 26.03
C SER A 239 -3.28 -45.64 24.62
N PHE A 240 -3.00 -44.68 23.74
CA PHE A 240 -1.84 -44.73 22.85
C PHE A 240 -1.55 -43.36 22.23
N SER A 241 -0.26 -43.05 22.18
CA SER A 241 0.35 -41.78 21.81
C SER A 241 0.87 -41.79 20.35
N LEU A 242 1.11 -40.57 19.85
CA LEU A 242 2.27 -40.10 19.07
C LEU A 242 2.37 -40.29 17.54
N GLN A 243 2.67 -39.15 16.86
CA GLN A 243 3.74 -38.83 15.89
C GLN A 243 3.19 -37.86 14.82
N VAL A 244 3.60 -36.59 14.72
CA VAL A 244 4.90 -36.01 14.28
C VAL A 244 5.38 -36.55 12.94
N VAL A 245 5.11 -35.76 11.89
CA VAL A 245 6.08 -35.32 10.86
C VAL A 245 5.78 -33.86 10.57
#